data_AF-A0A441U8C8-F1
#
_entry.id   AF-A0A441U8C8-F1
#
_cell.length_a   1.000
_cell.length_b   1.000
_cell.length_c   1.000
_cell.angle_alpha   90.00
_cell.angle_beta   90.00
_cell.angle_gamma   90.00
#
_symmetry.space_group_name_H-M   'P 1'
#
loop_
_entity.id
_entity.type
_entity.pdbx_description
1 polymer ?
#
loop_
_entity_poly.entity_id
_entity_poly.type
_entity_poly.pdbx_seq_one_letter_code
_entity_poly.pdbx_strand_id
1 'polypeptide(L)' 'MIRKAFWLSATSAFLALFTLGAHAQDRVVNVYNWSDYIDSSIIEDFTKEMGIKVTYDTFDSNE' A
#
# COMPACT_ATOMS: atom_id res chain seq x y z
N MET A 1 22.59 33.70 -27.09
CA MET A 1 22.00 33.57 -25.73
C MET A 1 20.68 32.78 -25.74
N ILE A 2 19.78 33.00 -26.71
CA ILE A 2 18.47 32.30 -26.84
C ILE A 2 18.57 30.76 -26.96
N ARG A 3 19.59 30.23 -27.65
CA ARG A 3 19.80 28.77 -27.80
C ARG A 3 20.14 28.07 -26.47
N LYS A 4 20.85 28.73 -25.54
CA LYS A 4 21.17 28.15 -24.22
C LYS A 4 19.94 28.14 -23.29
N ALA A 5 19.10 29.18 -23.38
CA ALA A 5 17.83 29.24 -22.65
C ALA A 5 16.85 28.15 -23.09
N PHE A 6 16.83 27.81 -24.39
CA PHE A 6 16.01 26.73 -24.92
C PHE A 6 16.44 25.36 -24.37
N TRP A 7 17.76 25.09 -24.33
CA TRP A 7 18.32 23.86 -23.75
C TRP A 7 18.10 23.77 -22.23
N LEU A 8 18.22 24.87 -21.46
CA LEU A 8 17.90 24.88 -20.03
C LEU A 8 16.40 24.64 -19.73
N SER A 9 15.49 25.12 -20.60
CA SER A 9 14.05 24.87 -20.43
C SER A 9 13.69 23.41 -20.70
N ALA A 10 14.35 22.78 -21.67
CA ALA A 10 14.14 21.37 -22.01
C ALA A 10 14.60 20.44 -20.88
N THR A 11 15.71 20.76 -20.19
CA THR A 11 16.20 19.98 -19.03
C THR A 11 15.26 20.09 -17.82
N SER A 12 14.68 21.27 -17.58
CA SER A 12 13.74 21.47 -16.47
C SER A 12 12.42 20.75 -16.68
N ALA A 13 11.91 20.71 -17.91
CA ALA A 13 10.71 19.94 -18.27
C ALA A 13 10.93 18.42 -18.14
N PHE A 14 12.15 17.94 -18.36
CA PHE A 14 12.50 16.53 -18.23
C PHE A 14 12.58 16.06 -16.77
N LEU A 15 13.02 16.91 -15.83
CA LEU A 15 13.04 16.57 -14.40
C LEU A 15 11.63 16.48 -13.78
N ALA A 16 10.67 17.27 -14.27
CA ALA A 16 9.29 17.26 -13.78
C ALA A 16 8.53 15.95 -14.10
N LEU A 17 9.02 15.15 -15.07
CA LEU A 17 8.43 13.86 -15.42
C LEU A 17 8.80 12.74 -14.43
N PHE A 18 9.82 12.94 -13.59
CA PHE A 18 10.27 11.94 -12.60
C PHE A 18 9.69 12.13 -11.21
N THR A 19 8.86 13.16 -10.98
CA THR A 19 8.16 13.35 -9.70
C THR A 19 6.87 12.52 -9.62
N LEU A 20 6.87 11.31 -10.18
CA LEU A 20 5.81 10.33 -9.95
C LEU A 20 5.76 10.10 -8.43
N GLY A 21 4.70 10.59 -7.80
CA GLY A 21 4.52 10.49 -6.36
C GLY A 21 4.61 9.04 -5.92
N ALA A 22 5.32 8.80 -4.81
CA ALA A 22 5.31 7.48 -4.20
C ALA A 22 3.88 7.15 -3.77
N HIS A 23 3.26 6.19 -4.44
CA HIS A 23 1.99 5.63 -4.01
C HIS A 23 2.27 4.74 -2.80
N ALA A 24 1.66 5.05 -1.66
CA ALA A 24 1.69 4.17 -0.51
C ALA A 24 0.97 2.86 -0.90
N GLN A 25 1.57 1.72 -0.52
CA GLN A 25 0.94 0.42 -0.69
C GLN A 25 -0.32 0.33 0.19
N ASP A 26 -1.32 -0.41 -0.28
CA ASP A 26 -2.51 -0.70 0.51
C ASP A 26 -2.13 -1.32 1.86
N ARG A 27 -2.78 -0.84 2.92
CA ARG A 27 -2.56 -1.34 4.28
C ARG A 27 -3.33 -2.64 4.47
N VAL A 28 -2.64 -3.76 4.26
CA VAL A 28 -3.18 -5.11 4.40
C VAL A 28 -2.30 -5.93 5.34
N VAL A 29 -2.91 -6.63 6.29
CA VAL A 29 -2.25 -7.67 7.09
C VAL A 29 -2.84 -9.03 6.69
N ASN A 30 -1.97 -10.03 6.51
CA ASN A 30 -2.38 -11.40 6.23
C ASN A 30 -2.12 -12.24 7.48
N VAL A 31 -3.15 -12.90 7.97
CA VAL A 31 -3.14 -13.69 9.20
C VAL A 31 -3.51 -15.11 8.84
N TYR A 32 -2.74 -16.06 9.35
CA TYR A 32 -3.02 -17.48 9.24
C TYR A 32 -3.10 -18.07 10.64
N ASN A 33 -4.25 -18.58 11.03
CA ASN A 33 -4.51 -19.01 12.40
C ASN A 33 -5.43 -20.25 12.46
N TRP A 34 -5.61 -20.81 13.64
CA TRP A 34 -6.58 -21.88 13.86
C TRP A 34 -8.01 -21.46 13.54
N SER A 35 -8.78 -22.36 12.94
CA SER A 35 -10.23 -22.19 12.73
C SER A 35 -10.96 -21.96 14.06
N ASP A 36 -12.02 -21.15 14.01
CA ASP A 36 -12.89 -20.81 15.14
C ASP A 36 -12.20 -20.22 16.39
N TYR A 37 -10.94 -19.75 16.26
CA TYR A 37 -10.18 -19.19 17.38
C TYR A 37 -10.50 -17.71 17.67
N ILE A 38 -10.90 -16.96 16.63
CA ILE A 38 -11.26 -15.53 16.73
C ILE A 38 -12.64 -15.33 16.09
N ASP A 39 -13.51 -14.60 16.78
CA ASP A 39 -14.81 -14.18 16.25
C ASP A 39 -14.62 -13.14 15.13
N SER A 40 -15.38 -13.27 14.03
CA SER A 40 -15.26 -12.38 12.87
C SER A 40 -15.53 -10.92 13.22
N SER A 41 -16.36 -10.63 14.22
CA SER A 41 -16.63 -9.26 14.69
C SER A 41 -15.36 -8.55 15.19
N ILE A 42 -14.41 -9.28 15.78
CA ILE A 42 -13.13 -8.70 16.24
C ILE A 42 -12.28 -8.27 15.05
N ILE A 43 -12.30 -9.05 13.96
CA ILE A 43 -11.60 -8.71 12.72
C ILE A 43 -12.24 -7.46 12.07
N GLU A 44 -13.57 -7.40 12.06
CA GLU A 44 -14.32 -6.25 11.55
C GLU A 44 -14.03 -4.96 12.34
N ASP A 45 -14.06 -5.05 13.67
CA ASP A 45 -13.76 -3.92 14.56
C ASP A 45 -12.31 -3.45 14.39
N PHE A 46 -11.35 -4.37 14.31
CA PHE A 46 -9.95 -4.03 14.03
C PHE A 46 -9.80 -3.30 12.69
N THR A 47 -10.41 -3.83 11.61
CA THR A 47 -10.35 -3.19 10.29
C THR A 47 -10.95 -1.79 10.31
N LYS A 48 -12.06 -1.60 11.04
CA LYS A 48 -12.73 -0.31 11.19
C LYS A 48 -11.90 0.69 11.99
N GLU A 49 -11.32 0.28 13.10
CA GLU A 49 -10.55 1.16 14.00
C GLU A 49 -9.20 1.55 13.38
N MET A 50 -8.50 0.59 12.78
CA MET A 50 -7.13 0.80 12.29
C MET A 50 -7.09 1.24 10.84
N GLY A 51 -8.16 1.05 10.07
CA GLY A 51 -8.16 1.27 8.62
C GLY A 51 -7.18 0.35 7.89
N ILE A 52 -6.97 -0.86 8.43
CA ILE A 52 -6.11 -1.92 7.87
C ILE A 52 -7.01 -3.08 7.45
N LYS A 53 -6.91 -3.49 6.18
CA LYS A 53 -7.61 -4.69 5.70
C LYS A 53 -6.94 -5.93 6.29
N VAL A 54 -7.74 -6.87 6.77
CA VAL A 54 -7.27 -8.18 7.21
C VAL A 54 -7.64 -9.23 6.16
N THR A 55 -6.65 -9.97 5.68
CA THR A 55 -6.87 -11.27 5.04
C THR A 55 -6.69 -12.31 6.14
N TYR A 56 -7.74 -13.06 6.48
CA TYR A 56 -7.73 -14.04 7.57
C TYR A 56 -8.02 -15.42 7.00
N ASP A 57 -6.99 -16.25 6.94
CA ASP A 57 -7.07 -17.63 6.48
C ASP A 57 -6.95 -18.56 7.70
N THR A 58 -7.64 -19.69 7.67
CA THR A 58 -7.64 -20.63 8.80
C THR A 58 -7.13 -22.02 8.46
N PHE A 59 -6.74 -22.75 9.50
CA PHE A 59 -6.36 -24.16 9.43
C PHE A 59 -6.88 -24.96 10.61
N ASP A 60 -7.07 -26.27 10.39
CA ASP A 60 -7.64 -27.19 11.38
C ASP A 60 -6.58 -28.11 12.01
N SER A 61 -5.38 -28.22 11.42
CA SER A 61 -4.29 -29.09 11.86
C SER A 61 -2.91 -28.53 11.51
N ASN A 62 -1.90 -28.91 12.29
CA ASN A 62 -0.48 -28.66 12.01
C ASN A 62 0.18 -29.79 11.19
N GLU A 63 -0.58 -30.83 10.86
CA GLU A 63 -0.12 -32.01 10.12
C GLU A 63 -0.14 -31.81 8.59
#